data_AF-A0A520CK20-F1
#
_entry.id   AF-A0A520CK20-F1
#
_cell.length_a   1.000
_cell.length_b   1.000
_cell.length_c   1.000
_cell.angle_alpha   90.00
_cell.angle_beta   90.00
_cell.angle_gamma   90.00
#
_symmetry.space_group_name_H-M   'P 1'
#
loop_
_entity.id
_entity.type
_entity.pdbx_description
1 polymer ?
#
loop_
_entity_poly.entity_id
_entity_poly.type
_entity_poly.pdbx_seq_one_letter_code
_entity_poly.pdbx_strand_id
1 'polypeptide(L)'
;IETEYDRQSQAAHRPRLLLQYIQDRYLKPDIIVDITEYMDKKLESIKAFKTQFYNPDVDGLQTYISSPEFFETVVGRSREFGKSIGATFGEGFTSRKLLGVDNLFDLR
;
A
#
# COMPACT_ATOMS: atom_id res chain seq x y z
N ILE A 1 19.42 4.14 -21.24
CA ILE A 1 18.67 5.41 -21.31
C ILE A 1 19.50 6.40 -20.52
N GLU A 2 20.01 7.44 -21.16
CA GLU A 2 20.68 8.54 -20.48
C GLU A 2 19.62 9.58 -20.10
N THR A 3 19.71 10.12 -18.89
CA THR A 3 18.80 11.15 -18.38
C THR A 3 19.60 12.33 -17.86
N GLU A 4 18.99 13.51 -17.90
CA GLU A 4 19.62 14.79 -17.55
C GLU A 4 18.75 15.52 -16.54
N TYR A 5 19.37 16.17 -15.55
CA TYR A 5 18.74 17.11 -14.63
C TYR A 5 19.61 18.36 -14.53
N ASP A 6 19.04 19.55 -14.69
CA ASP A 6 19.75 20.84 -14.70
C ASP A 6 21.01 20.84 -15.59
N ARG A 7 20.93 20.25 -16.79
CA ARG A 7 22.07 20.14 -17.74
C ARG A 7 23.22 19.26 -17.26
N GLN A 8 22.98 18.43 -16.24
CA GLN A 8 23.92 17.43 -15.77
C GLN A 8 23.40 16.03 -16.04
N SER A 9 24.26 15.19 -16.62
CA SER A 9 23.96 13.77 -16.82
C SER A 9 23.78 13.09 -15.46
N GLN A 10 22.70 12.33 -15.32
CA GLN A 10 22.41 11.61 -14.09
C GLN A 10 23.19 10.29 -14.04
N ALA A 11 23.72 9.96 -12.86
CA ALA A 11 24.34 8.67 -12.63
C ALA A 11 23.31 7.53 -12.74
N ALA A 12 23.73 6.39 -13.28
CA ALA A 12 22.89 5.21 -13.35
C ALA A 12 22.46 4.75 -11.94
N HIS A 13 21.15 4.74 -11.69
CA HIS A 13 20.58 4.26 -10.44
C HIS A 13 20.05 2.83 -10.60
N ARG A 14 20.44 1.95 -9.67
CA ARG A 14 19.89 0.61 -9.56
C ARG A 14 19.16 0.47 -8.22
N PRO A 15 17.83 0.39 -8.20
CA PRO A 15 17.08 0.21 -6.96
C PRO A 15 17.52 -1.06 -6.25
N ARG A 16 17.78 -0.94 -4.93
CA ARG A 16 18.16 -2.09 -4.09
C ARG A 16 17.00 -3.08 -3.94
N LEU A 17 15.78 -2.56 -3.78
CA LEU A 17 14.57 -3.33 -3.52
C LEU A 17 13.41 -2.80 -4.37
N LEU A 18 12.65 -3.70 -4.97
CA LEU A 18 11.45 -3.39 -5.74
C LEU A 18 10.32 -4.31 -5.30
N LEU A 19 9.28 -3.72 -4.72
CA LEU A 19 8.07 -4.38 -4.25
C LEU A 19 6.86 -3.85 -5.02
N GLN A 20 5.77 -4.61 -5.04
CA GLN A 20 4.49 -4.15 -5.57
C GLN A 20 3.47 -4.13 -4.44
N TYR A 21 2.84 -2.98 -4.22
CA TYR A 21 1.79 -2.85 -3.22
C TYR A 21 0.47 -3.43 -3.76
N ILE A 22 -0.37 -3.92 -2.85
CA ILE A 22 -1.65 -4.55 -3.17
C ILE A 22 -2.77 -3.51 -3.01
N GLN A 23 -3.42 -3.15 -4.11
CA GLN A 23 -4.51 -2.17 -4.13
C GLN A 23 -5.87 -2.81 -3.87
N ASP A 24 -6.64 -3.06 -4.93
CA ASP A 24 -8.05 -3.44 -4.86
C ASP A 24 -8.26 -4.96 -4.90
N ARG A 25 -7.61 -5.63 -5.84
CA ARG A 25 -7.74 -7.09 -5.96
C ARG A 25 -6.96 -7.78 -4.86
N TYR A 26 -7.54 -8.82 -4.30
CA TYR A 26 -6.79 -9.72 -3.44
C TYR A 26 -5.64 -10.34 -4.22
N LEU A 27 -4.45 -10.19 -3.68
CA LEU A 27 -3.23 -10.89 -4.09
C LEU A 27 -2.64 -11.49 -2.82
N LYS A 28 -2.06 -12.68 -2.94
CA LYS A 28 -1.32 -13.26 -1.82
C LYS A 28 -0.07 -12.40 -1.56
N PRO A 29 0.12 -11.84 -0.36
CA PRO A 29 1.32 -11.06 -0.06
C PRO A 29 2.53 -11.98 0.15
N ASP A 30 3.71 -11.47 -0.20
CA ASP A 30 5.02 -12.08 0.12
C ASP A 30 5.63 -11.44 1.37
N ILE A 31 5.29 -10.17 1.63
CA ILE A 31 5.69 -9.40 2.81
C ILE A 31 4.44 -8.71 3.36
N ILE A 32 4.30 -8.67 4.69
CA ILE A 32 3.29 -7.86 5.36
C ILE A 32 3.98 -6.95 6.35
N VAL A 33 3.62 -5.67 6.32
CA VAL A 33 4.07 -4.66 7.28
C VAL A 33 2.93 -4.39 8.26
N ASP A 34 3.24 -4.44 9.57
CA ASP A 34 2.30 -4.02 10.61
C ASP A 34 2.10 -2.49 10.51
N ILE A 35 0.86 -2.10 10.23
CA ILE A 35 0.46 -0.69 10.10
C ILE A 35 -0.55 -0.30 11.18
N THR A 36 -0.61 -1.05 12.29
CA THR A 36 -1.64 -0.88 13.32
C THR A 36 -1.72 0.56 13.83
N GLU A 37 -0.57 1.19 14.11
CA GLU A 37 -0.49 2.57 14.61
C GLU A 37 -0.75 3.62 13.53
N TYR A 38 -0.84 3.23 12.25
CA TYR A 38 -0.94 4.13 11.10
C TYR A 38 -2.26 4.01 10.33
N MET A 39 -3.16 3.11 10.75
CA MET A 39 -4.41 2.84 10.03
C MET A 39 -5.28 4.09 9.88
N ASP A 40 -5.40 4.90 10.93
CA ASP A 40 -6.19 6.13 10.89
C ASP A 40 -5.59 7.13 9.90
N LYS A 41 -4.26 7.32 9.94
CA LYS A 41 -3.54 8.19 9.00
C LYS A 41 -3.71 7.73 7.54
N LYS A 42 -3.69 6.43 7.30
CA LYS A 42 -3.95 5.85 5.98
C LYS A 42 -5.34 6.22 5.47
N LEU A 43 -6.37 6.08 6.30
CA LEU A 43 -7.74 6.45 5.93
C LEU A 43 -7.88 7.95 5.68
N GLU A 44 -7.26 8.79 6.51
CA GLU A 44 -7.21 10.24 6.31
C GLU A 44 -6.57 10.60 4.96
N SER A 45 -5.44 9.98 4.61
CA SER A 45 -4.76 10.21 3.34
C SER A 45 -5.61 9.83 2.12
N ILE A 46 -6.40 8.75 2.20
CA ILE A 46 -7.33 8.37 1.13
C ILE A 46 -8.47 9.41 1.03
N LYS A 47 -9.07 9.78 2.17
CA LYS A 47 -10.16 10.78 2.24
C LYS A 47 -9.75 12.17 1.77
N ALA A 48 -8.45 12.50 1.77
CA ALA A 48 -7.95 13.78 1.27
C ALA A 48 -8.22 13.98 -0.24
N PHE A 49 -8.36 12.91 -1.02
CA PHE A 49 -8.74 12.97 -2.44
C PHE A 49 -10.27 13.10 -2.59
N LYS A 50 -10.81 14.23 -2.14
CA LYS A 50 -12.24 14.52 -1.99
C LYS A 50 -13.10 14.27 -3.23
N THR A 51 -12.52 14.36 -4.43
CA THR A 51 -13.23 14.19 -5.71
C THR A 51 -13.14 12.77 -6.27
N GLN A 52 -12.33 11.90 -5.66
CA GLN A 52 -12.11 10.52 -6.11
C GLN A 52 -12.83 9.50 -5.22
N PHE A 53 -12.88 9.74 -3.90
CA PHE A 53 -13.49 8.84 -2.92
C PHE A 53 -14.79 9.39 -2.35
N TYR A 54 -15.53 8.54 -1.61
CA TYR A 54 -16.83 8.91 -1.06
C TYR A 54 -16.76 10.20 -0.25
N ASN A 55 -17.52 11.20 -0.71
CA ASN A 55 -17.72 12.47 -0.05
C ASN A 55 -19.16 12.94 -0.34
N PRO A 56 -20.03 13.05 0.68
CA PRO A 56 -21.43 13.45 0.48
C PRO A 56 -21.59 14.89 -0.03
N ASP A 57 -20.57 15.74 0.14
CA ASP A 57 -20.60 17.15 -0.26
C ASP A 57 -20.17 17.37 -1.73
N VAL A 58 -19.77 16.31 -2.44
CA VAL A 58 -19.28 16.39 -3.82
C VAL A 58 -20.20 15.64 -4.75
N ASP A 59 -20.89 16.39 -5.61
CA ASP A 59 -21.63 15.80 -6.73
C ASP A 59 -20.65 15.34 -7.81
N GLY A 60 -20.69 14.05 -8.12
CA GLY A 60 -19.77 13.42 -9.06
C GLY A 60 -20.29 12.09 -9.57
N LEU A 61 -19.65 11.58 -10.62
CA LEU A 61 -19.97 10.25 -11.15
C LEU A 61 -19.70 9.20 -10.07
N GLN A 62 -20.72 8.40 -9.74
CA GLN A 62 -20.55 7.30 -8.80
C GLN A 62 -19.70 6.19 -9.45
N THR A 63 -18.62 5.83 -8.76
CA THR A 63 -17.71 4.75 -9.11
C THR A 63 -17.57 3.81 -7.90
N TYR A 64 -16.95 2.65 -8.12
CA TYR A 64 -16.68 1.71 -7.03
C TYR A 64 -15.88 2.35 -5.87
N ILE A 65 -14.92 3.24 -6.17
CA ILE A 65 -14.10 3.88 -5.14
C ILE A 65 -14.77 5.08 -4.47
N SER A 66 -15.85 5.62 -5.06
CA SER A 66 -16.63 6.70 -4.49
C SER A 66 -17.80 6.22 -3.62
N SER A 67 -17.93 4.91 -3.40
CA SER A 67 -18.95 4.34 -2.53
C SER A 67 -18.48 4.30 -1.06
N PRO A 68 -19.38 4.39 -0.06
CA PRO A 68 -19.03 4.24 1.35
C PRO A 68 -18.33 2.90 1.66
N GLU A 69 -18.76 1.84 0.97
CA GLU A 69 -18.29 0.45 1.17
C GLU A 69 -16.83 0.26 0.76
N PHE A 70 -16.26 1.16 -0.06
CA PHE A 70 -14.85 1.13 -0.41
C PHE A 70 -13.95 1.21 0.82
N PHE A 71 -14.28 2.08 1.78
CA PHE A 71 -13.49 2.23 3.00
C PHE A 71 -13.55 0.99 3.89
N GLU A 72 -14.71 0.35 3.99
CA GLU A 72 -14.86 -0.92 4.70
C GLU A 72 -14.01 -2.02 4.06
N THR A 73 -13.91 -2.02 2.73
CA THR A 73 -13.05 -2.97 1.99
C THR A 73 -11.56 -2.73 2.28
N VAL A 74 -11.12 -1.46 2.35
CA VAL A 74 -9.74 -1.11 2.73
C VAL A 74 -9.43 -1.59 4.16
N VAL A 75 -10.33 -1.32 5.11
CA VAL A 75 -10.20 -1.74 6.51
C VAL A 75 -10.17 -3.27 6.62
N GLY A 76 -11.11 -3.95 5.95
CA GLY A 76 -11.20 -5.41 5.94
C GLY A 76 -9.93 -6.09 5.42
N ARG A 77 -9.36 -5.57 4.32
CA ARG A 77 -8.09 -6.09 3.77
C ARG A 77 -6.94 -5.89 4.75
N SER A 78 -6.84 -4.70 5.34
CA SER A 78 -5.80 -4.44 6.34
C SER A 78 -5.96 -5.33 7.59
N ARG A 79 -7.19 -5.61 8.03
CA ARG A 79 -7.46 -6.57 9.12
C ARG A 79 -7.00 -7.99 8.77
N GLU A 80 -7.33 -8.47 7.57
CA GLU A 80 -6.98 -9.81 7.13
C GLU A 80 -5.46 -10.01 7.08
N PHE A 81 -4.73 -9.05 6.50
CA PHE A 81 -3.27 -9.09 6.47
C PHE A 81 -2.65 -8.96 7.87
N GLY A 82 -3.16 -8.06 8.71
CA GLY A 82 -2.66 -7.90 10.08
C GLY A 82 -2.77 -9.20 10.87
N LYS A 83 -3.95 -9.85 10.82
CA LYS A 83 -4.21 -11.12 11.51
C LYS A 83 -3.20 -12.20 11.16
N SER A 84 -2.78 -12.28 9.90
CA SER A 84 -1.86 -13.32 9.43
C SER A 84 -0.45 -13.24 10.02
N ILE A 85 -0.07 -12.08 10.58
CA ILE A 85 1.22 -11.85 11.26
C ILE A 85 1.05 -11.49 12.76
N GLY A 86 -0.13 -11.74 13.33
CA GLY A 86 -0.43 -11.41 14.73
C GLY A 86 -0.55 -9.91 15.04
N ALA A 87 -0.77 -9.06 14.03
CA ALA A 87 -1.03 -7.63 14.16
C ALA A 87 -2.53 -7.31 14.04
N THR A 88 -2.94 -6.07 14.35
CA THR A 88 -4.33 -5.64 14.14
C THR A 88 -4.57 -5.27 12.68
N PHE A 89 -3.65 -4.51 12.08
CA PHE A 89 -3.71 -4.10 10.68
C PHE A 89 -2.38 -4.35 9.98
N GLY A 90 -2.43 -4.83 8.75
CA GLY A 90 -1.28 -5.11 7.91
C GLY A 90 -1.42 -4.52 6.51
N GLU A 91 -0.29 -4.21 5.90
CA GLU A 91 -0.19 -3.83 4.49
C GLU A 91 0.69 -4.84 3.75
N GLY A 92 0.11 -5.45 2.71
CA GLY A 92 0.75 -6.52 1.94
C GLY A 92 1.48 -6.00 0.71
N PHE A 93 2.63 -6.60 0.44
CA PHE A 93 3.43 -6.36 -0.75
C PHE A 93 3.82 -7.68 -1.41
N THR A 94 3.90 -7.70 -2.74
CA THR A 94 4.49 -8.81 -3.50
C THR A 94 5.94 -8.49 -3.89
N SER A 95 6.74 -9.54 -4.03
CA SER A 95 8.13 -9.47 -4.48
C SER A 95 8.34 -10.44 -5.63
N ARG A 96 9.04 -9.98 -6.68
CA ARG A 96 9.50 -10.87 -7.77
C ARG A 96 10.81 -11.58 -7.44
N LYS A 97 11.49 -11.17 -6.37
CA LYS A 97 12.78 -11.72 -5.94
C LYS A 97 12.61 -12.45 -4.61
N LEU A 98 13.44 -13.46 -4.39
CA LEU A 98 13.62 -14.03 -3.05
C LEU A 98 14.25 -12.96 -2.13
N LEU A 99 13.77 -12.92 -0.89
CA LEU A 99 14.26 -12.01 0.14
C LEU A 99 15.10 -12.82 1.11
N GLY A 100 16.35 -12.40 1.31
CA GLY A 100 17.24 -13.01 2.28
C GLY A 100 17.02 -12.42 3.68
N VAL A 101 17.20 -13.26 4.70
CA VAL A 101 17.31 -12.87 6.11
C VAL A 101 18.60 -13.47 6.67
N ASP A 102 19.29 -12.73 7.53
CA ASP A 102 20.49 -13.22 8.20
C ASP A 102 20.15 -14.15 9.39
N ASN A 103 18.96 -13.97 9.97
CA ASN A 103 18.44 -14.77 11.07
C ASN A 103 16.94 -15.05 10.90
N LEU A 104 16.53 -16.32 11.03
CA LEU A 104 15.12 -16.72 10.92
C LEU A 104 14.26 -16.18 12.07
N PHE A 105 14.85 -15.86 13.23
CA PHE A 105 14.11 -15.31 14.37
C PHE A 105 13.77 -13.82 14.22
N ASP A 106 14.30 -13.14 13.20
CA ASP A 106 13.89 -11.78 12.86
C ASP A 106 12.55 -11.77 12.10
N LEU A 107 12.11 -12.94 11.62
CA LEU A 107 10.76 -13.13 11.10
C LEU A 107 9.77 -13.17 12.28
N ARG A 108 8.72 -12.37 12.16
CA ARG A 108 7.66 -12.27 13.14
C ARG A 108 6.73 -13.48 13.12
#